data_AF-A0A7X0CGJ1-F1
#
_entry.id   AF-A0A7X0CGJ1-F1
#
_cell.length_a   1.000
_cell.length_b   1.000
_cell.length_c   1.000
_cell.angle_alpha   90.00
_cell.angle_beta   90.00
_cell.angle_gamma   90.00
#
_symmetry.space_group_name_H-M   'P 1'
#
loop_
_entity.id
_entity.type
_entity.pdbx_description
1 polymer ?
#
loop_
_entity_poly.entity_id
_entity_poly.type
_entity_poly.pdbx_seq_one_letter_code
_entity_poly.pdbx_strand_id
1 'polypeptide(L)'
;MSNQIKPLSTPGYLLLRDGHAVPLHGISPDHIKAGAKERVSNLDIDSIRHRQCLTAIVDRLGFAGDFGTFQQQGWPEFQRFLNRKGCTRQAGLFPSEHGGCIDLHFGTYGGPRPRELADRIFADSDAIPTRVFLGYGVDWQAWDSGNGIVAPVEAIASIGADENTAAQYAKELFGCRHDLAGQWGFLDDKLIDGPLLTVVDKSYWPPGSSKEERHRHLEKVTAAVKAFRKVFDSRHNGWVDVLPYNNNLVVLRAHDGCWNVLWRNYRETEPPRAMQSEDDSDLDVEDMPSCLRSQVAHQRAIYLRQDLWDERESMTPSRRSTIGAGAFLNAR
;
A
#
# COMPACT_ATOMS: atom_id res chain seq x y z
N MET A 1 23.07 -0.38 -29.02
CA MET A 1 23.20 0.57 -27.90
C MET A 1 22.32 0.07 -26.77
N SER A 2 22.92 -0.42 -25.69
CA SER A 2 22.21 -1.01 -24.56
C SER A 2 21.56 0.11 -23.76
N ASN A 3 20.23 0.26 -23.90
CA ASN A 3 19.47 1.15 -23.02
C ASN A 3 19.49 0.53 -21.63
N GLN A 4 20.39 1.03 -20.77
CA GLN A 4 20.30 0.80 -19.34
C GLN A 4 18.99 1.44 -18.87
N ILE A 5 17.97 0.61 -18.67
CA ILE A 5 16.74 0.98 -18.00
C ILE A 5 17.17 1.30 -16.56
N LYS A 6 17.28 2.58 -16.21
CA LYS A 6 17.32 2.99 -14.79
C LYS A 6 16.09 2.34 -14.13
N PRO A 7 16.23 1.61 -13.01
CA PRO A 7 15.08 1.04 -12.34
C PRO A 7 14.15 2.17 -11.94
N LEU A 8 12.95 2.18 -12.51
CA LEU A 8 11.94 3.24 -12.38
C LEU A 8 11.24 3.23 -11.01
N SER A 9 11.53 2.25 -10.16
CA SER A 9 10.97 2.09 -8.82
C SER A 9 11.78 1.11 -7.98
N THR A 10 11.69 1.25 -6.66
CA THR A 10 12.06 0.19 -5.72
C THR A 10 11.19 -1.05 -6.00
N PRO A 11 11.77 -2.27 -6.06
CA PRO A 11 10.99 -3.46 -6.38
C PRO A 11 10.01 -3.78 -5.25
N GLY A 12 8.82 -4.24 -5.62
CA GLY A 12 7.94 -4.94 -4.69
C GLY A 12 8.33 -6.41 -4.61
N TYR A 13 8.09 -7.06 -3.48
CA TYR A 13 8.36 -8.48 -3.30
C TYR A 13 7.06 -9.29 -3.39
N LEU A 14 7.07 -10.31 -4.25
CA LEU A 14 6.01 -11.29 -4.40
C LEU A 14 6.34 -12.53 -3.58
N LEU A 15 5.44 -12.91 -2.67
CA LEU A 15 5.55 -14.15 -1.90
C LEU A 15 4.95 -15.32 -2.68
N LEU A 16 5.80 -16.30 -2.98
CA LEU A 16 5.42 -17.57 -3.59
C LEU A 16 4.88 -18.54 -2.51
N ARG A 17 4.11 -19.55 -2.95
CA ARG A 17 3.45 -20.52 -2.05
C ARG A 17 4.45 -21.32 -1.22
N ASP A 18 5.61 -21.58 -1.78
CA ASP A 18 6.74 -22.28 -1.18
C ASP A 18 7.61 -21.38 -0.29
N GLY A 19 7.11 -20.20 0.13
CA GLY A 19 7.81 -19.29 1.02
C GLY A 19 9.01 -18.57 0.40
N HIS A 20 9.23 -18.68 -0.91
CA HIS A 20 10.23 -17.87 -1.60
C HIS A 20 9.70 -16.45 -1.84
N ALA A 21 10.59 -15.46 -1.83
CA ALA A 21 10.25 -14.09 -2.20
C ALA A 21 10.93 -13.71 -3.52
N VAL A 22 10.21 -12.99 -4.37
CA VAL A 22 10.72 -12.57 -5.69
C VAL A 22 10.60 -11.06 -5.83
N PRO A 23 11.70 -10.32 -6.05
CA PRO A 23 11.61 -8.89 -6.36
C PRO A 23 11.03 -8.69 -7.76
N LEU A 24 10.04 -7.81 -7.89
CA LEU A 24 9.40 -7.45 -9.14
C LEU A 24 9.31 -5.93 -9.27
N HIS A 25 9.91 -5.39 -10.34
CA HIS A 25 9.73 -4.00 -10.77
C HIS A 25 8.48 -3.82 -11.66
N GLY A 26 7.84 -4.93 -12.03
CA GLY A 26 6.64 -4.98 -12.84
C GLY A 26 6.38 -6.42 -13.27
N ILE A 27 5.39 -6.60 -14.13
CA ILE A 27 4.91 -7.95 -14.50
C ILE A 27 5.13 -8.29 -15.97
N SER A 28 5.99 -7.54 -16.68
CA SER A 28 6.38 -7.91 -18.04
C SER A 28 7.17 -9.23 -18.02
N PRO A 29 7.22 -9.99 -19.12
CA PRO A 29 8.03 -11.21 -19.20
C PRO A 29 9.49 -11.00 -18.80
N ASP A 30 10.07 -9.84 -19.11
CA ASP A 30 11.45 -9.53 -18.78
C ASP A 30 11.62 -9.20 -17.29
N HIS A 31 10.67 -8.47 -16.69
CA HIS A 31 10.67 -8.23 -15.25
C HIS A 31 10.48 -9.53 -14.45
N ILE A 32 9.60 -10.43 -14.90
CA ILE A 32 9.41 -11.75 -14.27
C ILE A 32 10.69 -12.60 -14.37
N LYS A 33 11.37 -12.59 -15.52
CA LYS A 33 12.65 -13.29 -15.69
C LYS A 33 13.75 -12.71 -14.81
N ALA A 34 13.83 -11.38 -14.71
CA ALA A 34 14.79 -10.71 -13.84
C ALA A 34 14.53 -11.07 -12.38
N GLY A 35 13.29 -10.91 -11.90
CA GLY A 35 12.91 -11.28 -10.53
C GLY A 35 13.19 -12.74 -10.20
N ALA A 36 12.87 -13.68 -11.10
CA ALA A 36 13.12 -15.10 -10.89
C ALA A 36 14.62 -15.46 -10.73
N LYS A 37 15.53 -14.65 -11.27
CA LYS A 37 16.98 -14.80 -11.08
C LYS A 37 17.41 -14.29 -9.70
N GLU A 38 16.80 -13.20 -9.24
CA GLU A 38 17.06 -12.51 -7.97
C GLU A 38 16.19 -13.03 -6.83
N ARG A 39 15.58 -14.22 -6.98
CA ARG A 39 14.72 -14.81 -5.95
C ARG A 39 15.48 -14.98 -4.64
N VAL A 40 14.82 -14.67 -3.53
CA VAL A 40 15.31 -14.94 -2.18
C VAL A 40 14.74 -16.27 -1.72
N SER A 41 15.61 -17.28 -1.61
CA SER A 41 15.23 -18.65 -1.25
C SER A 41 14.81 -18.77 0.20
N ASN A 42 13.77 -19.53 0.49
CA ASN A 42 13.51 -20.01 1.85
C ASN A 42 14.48 -21.14 2.18
N LEU A 43 15.22 -21.04 3.29
CA LEU A 43 16.22 -22.06 3.63
C LEU A 43 15.60 -23.38 4.13
N ASP A 44 14.36 -23.32 4.61
CA ASP A 44 13.65 -24.49 5.14
C ASP A 44 12.99 -25.33 4.03
N ILE A 45 13.09 -24.90 2.77
CA ILE A 45 12.43 -25.52 1.62
C ILE A 45 13.44 -25.72 0.49
N ASP A 46 13.30 -26.81 -0.26
CA ASP A 46 14.15 -27.11 -1.41
C ASP A 46 14.14 -25.97 -2.45
N SER A 47 15.33 -25.72 -3.02
CA SER A 47 15.51 -24.70 -4.05
C SER A 47 14.63 -24.96 -5.28
N ILE A 48 13.76 -24.00 -5.59
CA ILE A 48 12.93 -24.05 -6.79
C ILE A 48 13.78 -23.85 -8.07
N ARG A 49 13.58 -24.71 -9.09
CA ARG A 49 14.26 -24.56 -10.39
C ARG A 49 13.76 -23.29 -11.08
N HIS A 50 14.62 -22.63 -11.87
CA HIS A 50 14.27 -21.36 -12.52
C HIS A 50 12.96 -21.43 -13.34
N ARG A 51 12.74 -22.47 -14.14
CA ARG A 51 11.50 -22.64 -14.92
C ARG A 51 10.26 -22.79 -14.01
N GLN A 52 10.38 -23.49 -12.89
CA GLN A 52 9.31 -23.64 -11.91
C GLN A 52 9.01 -22.30 -11.23
N CYS A 53 10.06 -21.53 -10.90
CA CYS A 53 9.93 -20.18 -10.33
C CYS A 53 9.16 -19.24 -11.26
N LEU A 54 9.48 -19.23 -12.56
CA LEU A 54 8.75 -18.43 -13.56
C LEU A 54 7.25 -18.78 -13.59
N THR A 55 6.93 -20.08 -13.60
CA THR A 55 5.53 -20.53 -13.54
C THR A 55 4.85 -20.17 -12.22
N ALA A 56 5.56 -20.28 -11.09
CA ALA A 56 5.03 -19.94 -9.78
C ALA A 56 4.72 -18.43 -9.65
N ILE A 57 5.56 -17.57 -10.21
CA ILE A 57 5.32 -16.12 -10.27
C ILE A 57 4.04 -15.83 -11.06
N VAL A 58 3.90 -16.41 -12.24
CA VAL A 58 2.72 -16.23 -13.12
C VAL A 58 1.44 -16.71 -12.45
N ASP A 59 1.46 -17.91 -11.84
CA ASP A 59 0.34 -18.45 -11.07
C ASP A 59 -0.05 -17.53 -9.91
N ARG A 60 0.95 -17.02 -9.17
CA ARG A 60 0.70 -16.14 -8.02
C ARG A 60 0.11 -14.79 -8.42
N LEU A 61 0.48 -14.27 -9.59
CA LEU A 61 -0.12 -13.08 -10.19
C LEU A 61 -1.53 -13.35 -10.77
N GLY A 62 -2.01 -14.60 -10.75
CA GLY A 62 -3.36 -14.98 -11.16
C GLY A 62 -3.53 -15.20 -12.67
N PHE A 63 -2.43 -15.43 -13.41
CA PHE A 63 -2.50 -15.80 -14.83
C PHE A 63 -2.63 -17.32 -14.99
N ALA A 64 -3.35 -17.74 -16.03
CA ALA A 64 -3.55 -19.16 -16.31
C ALA A 64 -2.37 -19.78 -17.09
N GLY A 65 -2.09 -21.06 -16.83
CA GLY A 65 -1.09 -21.84 -17.54
C GLY A 65 0.34 -21.64 -17.03
N ASP A 66 1.31 -21.97 -17.87
CA ASP A 66 2.73 -21.81 -17.55
C ASP A 66 3.30 -20.47 -18.05
N PHE A 67 4.59 -20.22 -17.78
CA PHE A 67 5.24 -18.99 -18.23
C PHE A 67 5.19 -18.81 -19.77
N GLY A 68 5.24 -19.91 -20.54
CA GLY A 68 5.10 -19.87 -22.00
C GLY A 68 3.71 -19.39 -22.43
N THR A 69 2.68 -19.92 -21.78
CA THR A 69 1.27 -19.52 -21.97
C THR A 69 1.07 -18.04 -21.62
N PHE A 70 1.65 -17.60 -20.50
CA PHE A 70 1.66 -16.19 -20.11
C PHE A 70 2.30 -15.31 -21.19
N GLN A 71 3.47 -15.67 -21.71
CA GLN A 71 4.12 -14.86 -22.75
C GLN A 71 3.30 -14.75 -24.04
N GLN A 72 2.63 -15.83 -24.44
CA GLN A 72 1.89 -15.88 -25.71
C GLN A 72 0.48 -15.29 -25.60
N GLN A 73 -0.16 -15.40 -24.44
CA GLN A 73 -1.58 -15.08 -24.28
C GLN A 73 -1.83 -14.09 -23.14
N GLY A 74 -1.35 -14.41 -21.93
CA GLY A 74 -1.63 -13.61 -20.72
C GLY A 74 -1.05 -12.18 -20.79
N TRP A 75 0.20 -12.03 -21.24
CA TRP A 75 0.84 -10.73 -21.37
C TRP A 75 0.19 -9.86 -22.46
N PRO A 76 -0.04 -10.35 -23.71
CA PRO A 76 -0.82 -9.60 -24.70
C PRO A 76 -2.23 -9.23 -24.22
N GLU A 77 -2.90 -10.10 -23.46
CA GLU A 77 -4.20 -9.79 -22.87
C GLU A 77 -4.11 -8.66 -21.85
N PHE A 78 -3.13 -8.70 -20.94
CA PHE A 78 -2.88 -7.64 -19.98
C PHE A 78 -2.56 -6.31 -20.67
N GLN A 79 -1.74 -6.32 -21.73
CA GLN A 79 -1.48 -5.12 -22.53
C GLN A 79 -2.75 -4.57 -23.20
N ARG A 80 -3.63 -5.43 -23.71
CA ARG A 80 -4.95 -5.01 -24.22
C ARG A 80 -5.82 -4.42 -23.12
N PHE A 81 -5.75 -4.94 -21.90
CA PHE A 81 -6.43 -4.34 -20.75
C PHE A 81 -5.91 -2.93 -20.46
N LEU A 82 -4.59 -2.75 -20.36
CA LEU A 82 -3.96 -1.44 -20.16
C LEU A 82 -4.39 -0.43 -21.23
N ASN A 83 -4.30 -0.81 -22.51
CA ASN A 83 -4.69 0.05 -23.63
C ASN A 83 -6.17 0.43 -23.57
N ARG A 84 -7.08 -0.52 -23.28
CA ARG A 84 -8.52 -0.24 -23.13
C ARG A 84 -8.82 0.69 -21.96
N LYS A 85 -7.99 0.67 -20.92
CA LYS A 85 -8.11 1.52 -19.73
C LYS A 85 -7.32 2.83 -19.85
N GLY A 86 -6.71 3.12 -20.99
CA GLY A 86 -5.93 4.35 -21.20
C GLY A 86 -4.64 4.42 -20.36
N CYS A 87 -4.11 3.26 -19.96
CA CYS A 87 -2.84 3.16 -19.24
C CYS A 87 -1.69 3.19 -20.26
N THR A 88 -0.94 4.28 -20.29
CA THR A 88 0.04 4.57 -21.36
C THR A 88 1.48 4.30 -20.95
N ARG A 89 1.86 4.65 -19.72
CA ARG A 89 3.26 4.60 -19.26
C ARG A 89 3.35 4.08 -17.82
N GLN A 90 4.28 3.18 -17.53
CA GLN A 90 4.52 2.75 -16.15
C GLN A 90 5.30 3.85 -15.40
N ALA A 91 4.86 4.19 -14.18
CA ALA A 91 5.54 5.16 -13.32
C ALA A 91 5.32 4.83 -11.83
N GLY A 92 6.20 5.35 -10.98
CA GLY A 92 6.01 5.32 -9.54
C GLY A 92 4.87 6.24 -9.11
N LEU A 93 3.91 5.72 -8.35
CA LEU A 93 2.69 6.43 -7.96
C LEU A 93 2.63 6.75 -6.46
N PHE A 94 3.63 6.29 -5.70
CA PHE A 94 3.71 6.51 -4.26
C PHE A 94 4.72 7.59 -3.90
N PRO A 95 4.57 8.27 -2.74
CA PRO A 95 5.38 9.45 -2.39
C PRO A 95 6.89 9.23 -2.47
N SER A 96 7.37 8.05 -2.06
CA SER A 96 8.80 7.69 -2.12
C SER A 96 9.38 7.71 -3.53
N GLU A 97 8.54 7.63 -4.55
CA GLU A 97 8.91 7.57 -5.96
C GLU A 97 8.74 8.92 -6.67
N HIS A 98 8.06 9.88 -6.05
CA HIS A 98 7.75 11.19 -6.66
C HIS A 98 7.86 12.40 -5.70
N GLY A 99 8.60 12.28 -4.61
CA GLY A 99 9.01 13.38 -3.73
C GLY A 99 8.16 13.59 -2.47
N GLY A 100 6.83 13.50 -2.57
CA GLY A 100 5.93 13.77 -1.43
C GLY A 100 6.02 15.21 -0.91
N CYS A 101 5.41 15.48 0.25
CA CYS A 101 5.36 16.78 0.93
C CYS A 101 5.71 16.63 2.41
N ILE A 102 6.72 17.36 2.87
CA ILE A 102 7.18 17.33 4.27
C ILE A 102 6.18 18.01 5.19
N ASP A 103 5.67 19.19 4.80
CA ASP A 103 4.81 20.02 5.65
C ASP A 103 3.46 19.35 5.96
N LEU A 104 2.98 18.47 5.06
CA LEU A 104 1.78 17.67 5.24
C LEU A 104 2.08 16.24 5.71
N HIS A 105 3.33 15.94 6.11
CA HIS A 105 3.77 14.60 6.53
C HIS A 105 3.53 13.50 5.49
N PHE A 106 3.44 13.87 4.23
CA PHE A 106 3.09 13.00 3.10
C PHE A 106 4.36 12.58 2.35
N GLY A 107 5.21 11.76 2.97
CA GLY A 107 6.51 11.36 2.40
C GLY A 107 6.86 9.90 2.63
N THR A 108 8.08 9.48 2.32
CA THR A 108 8.55 8.08 2.38
C THR A 108 8.23 7.37 3.70
N TYR A 109 8.31 8.06 4.83
CA TYR A 109 8.14 7.46 6.16
C TYR A 109 6.77 7.68 6.80
N GLY A 110 5.92 8.52 6.19
CA GLY A 110 4.66 8.95 6.80
C GLY A 110 3.45 8.92 5.88
N GLY A 111 3.66 8.86 4.57
CA GLY A 111 2.63 8.86 3.53
C GLY A 111 2.05 7.47 3.24
N PRO A 112 1.16 7.37 2.24
CA PRO A 112 0.55 6.12 1.83
C PRO A 112 1.58 5.11 1.37
N ARG A 113 1.39 3.85 1.79
CA ARG A 113 2.30 2.74 1.49
C ARG A 113 1.67 1.71 0.54
N PRO A 114 2.42 1.22 -0.47
CA PRO A 114 1.96 0.16 -1.36
C PRO A 114 1.37 -1.06 -0.66
N ARG A 115 2.01 -1.52 0.43
CA ARG A 115 1.55 -2.70 1.18
C ARG A 115 0.20 -2.47 1.84
N GLU A 116 0.00 -1.33 2.48
CA GLU A 116 -1.25 -1.02 3.17
C GLU A 116 -2.42 -0.93 2.18
N LEU A 117 -2.18 -0.34 1.00
CA LEU A 117 -3.19 -0.31 -0.05
C LEU A 117 -3.47 -1.71 -0.60
N ALA A 118 -2.43 -2.52 -0.83
CA ALA A 118 -2.62 -3.90 -1.27
C ALA A 118 -3.43 -4.70 -0.24
N ASP A 119 -3.09 -4.62 1.05
CA ASP A 119 -3.82 -5.27 2.13
C ASP A 119 -5.29 -4.77 2.16
N ARG A 120 -5.55 -3.47 1.97
CA ARG A 120 -6.90 -2.91 1.87
C ARG A 120 -7.70 -3.45 0.68
N ILE A 121 -7.06 -3.58 -0.49
CA ILE A 121 -7.71 -4.05 -1.74
C ILE A 121 -8.00 -5.54 -1.69
N PHE A 122 -7.10 -6.33 -1.11
CA PHE A 122 -7.17 -7.79 -1.14
C PHE A 122 -7.67 -8.42 0.18
N ALA A 123 -8.04 -7.62 1.17
CA ALA A 123 -8.75 -8.09 2.36
C ALA A 123 -10.14 -8.64 1.97
N ASP A 124 -10.50 -9.80 2.54
CA ASP A 124 -11.73 -10.53 2.19
C ASP A 124 -13.02 -9.87 2.74
N SER A 125 -12.93 -8.68 3.35
CA SER A 125 -14.01 -8.10 4.16
C SER A 125 -14.62 -6.79 3.66
N ASP A 126 -14.27 -6.26 2.48
CA ASP A 126 -14.82 -4.97 2.01
C ASP A 126 -14.95 -4.85 0.48
N ALA A 127 -15.70 -3.83 0.04
CA ALA A 127 -15.72 -3.43 -1.36
C ALA A 127 -14.36 -2.81 -1.75
N ILE A 128 -13.78 -3.29 -2.86
CA ILE A 128 -12.53 -2.74 -3.41
C ILE A 128 -12.73 -1.24 -3.69
N PRO A 129 -11.87 -0.35 -3.16
CA PRO A 129 -11.97 1.08 -3.44
C PRO A 129 -11.81 1.30 -4.95
N THR A 130 -12.63 2.16 -5.55
CA THR A 130 -12.54 2.47 -6.99
C THR A 130 -11.46 3.51 -7.29
N ARG A 131 -11.13 4.35 -6.32
CA ARG A 131 -10.16 5.45 -6.45
C ARG A 131 -9.59 5.82 -5.09
N VAL A 132 -8.30 6.10 -5.05
CA VAL A 132 -7.53 6.38 -3.83
C VAL A 132 -6.59 7.56 -4.01
N PHE A 133 -6.28 8.28 -2.94
CA PHE A 133 -5.33 9.38 -2.98
C PHE A 133 -3.93 8.89 -2.66
N LEU A 134 -3.02 9.00 -3.63
CA LEU A 134 -1.60 8.66 -3.50
C LEU A 134 -0.68 9.88 -3.66
N GLY A 135 -1.23 11.02 -4.07
CA GLY A 135 -0.48 12.26 -4.21
C GLY A 135 0.30 12.42 -5.51
N TYR A 136 0.22 11.44 -6.43
CA TYR A 136 0.89 11.52 -7.71
C TYR A 136 0.40 12.71 -8.56
N GLY A 137 1.34 13.50 -9.08
CA GLY A 137 1.09 14.67 -9.92
C GLY A 137 0.56 15.90 -9.18
N VAL A 138 0.49 15.86 -7.85
CA VAL A 138 0.39 17.09 -7.06
C VAL A 138 1.76 17.77 -7.06
N ASP A 139 1.76 19.09 -7.25
CA ASP A 139 2.98 19.90 -7.13
C ASP A 139 3.37 20.06 -5.66
N TRP A 140 3.96 19.02 -5.08
CA TRP A 140 4.33 19.04 -3.67
C TRP A 140 5.40 20.06 -3.34
N GLN A 141 6.22 20.46 -4.31
CA GLN A 141 7.22 21.51 -4.11
C GLN A 141 6.55 22.85 -3.79
N ALA A 142 5.43 23.17 -4.46
CA ALA A 142 4.64 24.35 -4.12
C ALA A 142 4.01 24.27 -2.73
N TRP A 143 3.75 23.07 -2.20
CA TRP A 143 3.24 22.89 -0.83
C TRP A 143 4.33 22.97 0.23
N ASP A 144 5.57 22.61 -0.11
CA ASP A 144 6.75 22.67 0.76
C ASP A 144 7.53 24.00 0.66
N SER A 145 7.22 24.90 -0.27
CA SER A 145 7.94 26.16 -0.49
C SER A 145 7.71 27.24 0.60
N GLY A 146 6.96 26.90 1.65
CA GLY A 146 6.58 27.80 2.72
C GLY A 146 7.63 27.96 3.83
N ASN A 147 7.29 28.77 4.82
CA ASN A 147 8.04 28.85 6.09
C ASN A 147 7.58 27.77 7.10
N GLY A 148 6.82 26.78 6.64
CA GLY A 148 6.21 25.74 7.47
C GLY A 148 5.11 26.23 8.41
N ILE A 149 4.66 27.50 8.35
CA ILE A 149 3.62 28.06 9.24
C ILE A 149 2.37 28.46 8.45
N VAL A 150 2.56 29.07 7.28
CA VAL A 150 1.48 29.56 6.42
C VAL A 150 1.51 28.80 5.11
N ALA A 151 0.31 28.54 4.56
CA ALA A 151 0.19 27.93 3.24
C ALA A 151 0.90 28.78 2.17
N PRO A 152 1.76 28.19 1.33
CA PRO A 152 2.42 28.92 0.25
C PRO A 152 1.42 29.49 -0.76
N VAL A 153 1.74 30.66 -1.32
CA VAL A 153 0.88 31.32 -2.33
C VAL A 153 0.69 30.42 -3.56
N GLU A 154 1.74 29.72 -3.97
CA GLU A 154 1.72 28.77 -5.09
C GLU A 154 0.78 27.59 -4.81
N ALA A 155 0.80 27.05 -3.58
CA ALA A 155 -0.12 26.01 -3.15
C ALA A 155 -1.58 26.49 -3.20
N ILE A 156 -1.86 27.70 -2.70
CA ILE A 156 -3.19 28.33 -2.72
C ILE A 156 -3.70 28.48 -4.15
N ALA A 157 -2.86 29.01 -5.06
CA ALA A 157 -3.21 29.17 -6.47
C ALA A 157 -3.50 27.83 -7.18
N SER A 158 -2.96 26.73 -6.65
CA SER A 158 -3.21 25.38 -7.17
C SER A 158 -4.55 24.78 -6.73
N ILE A 159 -5.22 25.36 -5.72
CA ILE A 159 -6.54 24.95 -5.24
C ILE A 159 -7.56 25.50 -6.23
N GLY A 160 -8.22 24.62 -6.99
CA GLY A 160 -9.15 24.98 -8.07
C GLY A 160 -10.48 25.62 -7.62
N ALA A 161 -10.42 26.57 -6.67
CA ALA A 161 -11.53 27.36 -6.15
C ALA A 161 -11.27 28.86 -6.39
N ASP A 162 -12.22 29.73 -6.05
CA ASP A 162 -11.97 31.18 -6.04
C ASP A 162 -10.92 31.56 -4.98
N GLU A 163 -10.26 32.70 -5.15
CA GLU A 163 -9.11 33.12 -4.34
C GLU A 163 -9.40 33.13 -2.83
N ASN A 164 -10.57 33.62 -2.42
CA ASN A 164 -10.93 33.70 -1.01
C ASN A 164 -11.17 32.30 -0.41
N THR A 165 -11.92 31.46 -1.13
CA THR A 165 -12.18 30.07 -0.72
C THR A 165 -10.90 29.25 -0.68
N ALA A 166 -10.04 29.37 -1.71
CA ALA A 166 -8.75 28.70 -1.77
C ALA A 166 -7.86 29.10 -0.59
N ALA A 167 -7.72 30.40 -0.31
CA ALA A 167 -6.95 30.89 0.82
C ALA A 167 -7.50 30.37 2.17
N GLN A 168 -8.82 30.33 2.32
CA GLN A 168 -9.47 29.81 3.52
C GLN A 168 -9.22 28.29 3.70
N TYR A 169 -9.37 27.50 2.63
CA TYR A 169 -9.10 26.06 2.69
C TYR A 169 -7.63 25.75 3.00
N ALA A 170 -6.70 26.46 2.35
CA ALA A 170 -5.28 26.29 2.61
C ALA A 170 -4.93 26.66 4.05
N LYS A 171 -5.50 27.75 4.57
CA LYS A 171 -5.33 28.18 5.96
C LYS A 171 -5.87 27.15 6.95
N GLU A 172 -7.05 26.59 6.69
CA GLU A 172 -7.63 25.52 7.52
C GLU A 172 -6.70 24.30 7.53
N LEU A 173 -6.27 23.82 6.37
CA LEU A 173 -5.37 22.67 6.25
C LEU A 173 -4.02 22.91 6.95
N PHE A 174 -3.37 24.04 6.71
CA PHE A 174 -2.11 24.36 7.37
C PHE A 174 -2.28 24.51 8.88
N GLY A 175 -3.40 25.06 9.35
CA GLY A 175 -3.71 25.19 10.77
C GLY A 175 -3.75 23.86 11.54
N CYS A 176 -4.10 22.76 10.86
CA CYS A 176 -4.20 21.42 11.45
C CYS A 176 -3.21 20.41 10.87
N ARG A 177 -2.21 20.83 10.08
CA ARG A 177 -1.31 19.91 9.34
C ARG A 177 -0.59 18.88 10.22
N HIS A 178 -0.22 19.25 11.44
CA HIS A 178 0.46 18.34 12.37
C HIS A 178 -0.45 17.22 12.88
N ASP A 179 -1.77 17.43 12.89
CA ASP A 179 -2.73 16.39 13.25
C ASP A 179 -2.82 15.30 12.14
N LEU A 180 -2.26 15.54 10.95
CA LEU A 180 -2.17 14.57 9.85
C LEU A 180 -0.93 13.66 9.96
N ALA A 181 -0.02 13.91 10.90
CA ALA A 181 1.17 13.08 11.08
C ALA A 181 0.78 11.62 11.37
N GLY A 182 1.22 10.70 10.52
CA GLY A 182 0.92 9.27 10.62
C GLY A 182 -0.52 8.89 10.26
N GLN A 183 -1.28 9.78 9.63
CA GLN A 183 -2.69 9.54 9.28
C GLN A 183 -2.90 9.01 7.85
N TRP A 184 -1.83 8.82 7.07
CA TRP A 184 -1.89 8.51 5.65
C TRP A 184 -1.95 7.01 5.31
N GLY A 185 -2.47 6.19 6.22
CA GLY A 185 -2.66 4.76 5.98
C GLY A 185 -4.00 4.41 5.34
N PHE A 186 -4.18 3.12 5.02
CA PHE A 186 -5.42 2.58 4.42
C PHE A 186 -6.24 1.72 5.40
N LEU A 187 -6.11 1.97 6.71
CA LEU A 187 -6.96 1.34 7.73
C LEU A 187 -8.38 1.93 7.78
N ASP A 188 -8.60 3.06 7.12
CA ASP A 188 -9.85 3.81 7.10
C ASP A 188 -10.07 4.51 5.74
N ASP A 189 -11.04 5.42 5.66
CA ASP A 189 -11.51 5.99 4.40
C ASP A 189 -10.90 7.36 4.08
N LYS A 190 -9.88 7.82 4.82
CA LYS A 190 -9.28 9.15 4.63
C LYS A 190 -8.78 9.37 3.20
N LEU A 191 -8.13 8.35 2.65
CA LEU A 191 -7.52 8.35 1.32
C LEU A 191 -8.37 7.64 0.26
N ILE A 192 -9.63 7.33 0.54
CA ILE A 192 -10.53 6.64 -0.40
C ILE A 192 -11.53 7.66 -0.97
N ASP A 193 -11.74 7.66 -2.28
CA ASP A 193 -12.70 8.57 -2.90
C ASP A 193 -14.14 8.21 -2.45
N GLY A 194 -14.98 9.22 -2.29
CA GLY A 194 -16.33 9.08 -1.74
C GLY A 194 -16.48 9.54 -0.28
N PRO A 195 -17.56 9.12 0.41
CA PRO A 195 -17.88 9.60 1.75
C PRO A 195 -16.87 9.11 2.79
N LEU A 196 -16.49 10.00 3.70
CA LEU A 196 -15.63 9.67 4.85
C LEU A 196 -16.45 8.93 5.91
N LEU A 197 -16.63 7.62 5.74
CA LEU A 197 -17.44 6.78 6.63
C LEU A 197 -16.70 6.46 7.93
N THR A 198 -15.41 6.12 7.83
CA THR A 198 -14.57 5.74 8.95
C THR A 198 -13.31 6.60 9.01
N VAL A 199 -12.97 7.05 10.22
CA VAL A 199 -11.69 7.69 10.54
C VAL A 199 -11.10 6.97 11.74
N VAL A 200 -9.94 6.36 11.55
CA VAL A 200 -9.15 5.68 12.57
C VAL A 200 -7.93 6.55 12.85
N ASP A 201 -7.90 7.16 14.03
CA ASP A 201 -6.78 8.00 14.45
C ASP A 201 -5.49 7.18 14.69
N LYS A 202 -5.57 6.11 15.52
CA LYS A 202 -4.42 5.30 15.92
C LYS A 202 -4.81 3.84 16.11
N SER A 203 -3.86 2.96 15.77
CA SER A 203 -3.98 1.51 16.03
C SER A 203 -3.77 1.14 17.50
N TYR A 204 -3.14 2.02 18.30
CA TYR A 204 -2.83 1.76 19.70
C TYR A 204 -3.00 3.02 20.56
N TRP A 205 -3.56 2.84 21.75
CA TRP A 205 -3.67 3.86 22.78
C TRP A 205 -2.85 3.47 24.00
N PRO A 206 -2.09 4.40 24.61
CA PRO A 206 -1.40 4.14 25.86
C PRO A 206 -2.36 3.57 26.93
N PRO A 207 -1.90 2.61 27.75
CA PRO A 207 -2.67 2.16 28.89
C PRO A 207 -3.01 3.35 29.79
N GLY A 208 -4.28 3.48 30.19
CA GLY A 208 -4.75 4.59 31.02
C GLY A 208 -5.31 5.80 30.25
N SER A 209 -5.23 5.85 28.91
CA SER A 209 -5.90 6.92 28.15
C SER A 209 -7.42 6.88 28.34
N SER A 210 -7.98 8.00 28.79
CA SER A 210 -9.42 8.18 29.03
C SER A 210 -10.22 8.15 27.74
N LYS A 211 -11.54 7.94 27.83
CA LYS A 211 -12.41 7.96 26.64
C LYS A 211 -12.52 9.36 26.05
N GLU A 212 -12.51 10.37 26.91
CA GLU A 212 -12.63 11.78 26.58
C GLU A 212 -11.41 12.27 25.79
N GLU A 213 -10.20 11.84 26.19
CA GLU A 213 -8.97 12.12 25.44
C GLU A 213 -8.99 11.49 24.05
N ARG A 214 -9.41 10.22 23.95
CA ARG A 214 -9.53 9.52 22.67
C ARG A 214 -10.52 10.21 21.75
N HIS A 215 -11.67 10.61 22.28
CA HIS A 215 -12.70 11.32 21.52
C HIS A 215 -12.18 12.67 21.01
N ARG A 216 -11.56 13.48 21.88
CA ARG A 216 -10.99 14.78 21.50
C ARG A 216 -9.92 14.66 20.41
N HIS A 217 -9.08 13.63 20.47
CA HIS A 217 -8.05 13.41 19.46
C HIS A 217 -8.66 12.94 18.13
N LEU A 218 -9.65 12.05 18.18
CA LEU A 218 -10.41 11.64 16.99
C LEU A 218 -11.11 12.83 16.33
N GLU A 219 -11.71 13.74 17.10
CA GLU A 219 -12.32 14.97 16.57
C GLU A 219 -11.30 15.84 15.84
N LYS A 220 -10.11 16.03 16.43
CA LYS A 220 -9.01 16.79 15.82
C LYS A 220 -8.55 16.18 14.50
N VAL A 221 -8.25 14.88 14.49
CA VAL A 221 -7.84 14.16 13.27
C VAL A 221 -8.95 14.20 12.22
N THR A 222 -10.20 14.01 12.63
CA THR A 222 -11.36 14.10 11.72
C THR A 222 -11.46 15.49 11.09
N ALA A 223 -11.27 16.54 11.88
CA ALA A 223 -11.26 17.91 11.38
C ALA A 223 -10.11 18.15 10.39
N ALA A 224 -8.91 17.63 10.70
CA ALA A 224 -7.75 17.73 9.85
C ALA A 224 -7.91 17.00 8.51
N VAL A 225 -8.45 15.78 8.55
CA VAL A 225 -8.81 15.01 7.35
C VAL A 225 -9.83 15.78 6.53
N LYS A 226 -10.89 16.33 7.14
CA LYS A 226 -11.87 17.14 6.42
C LYS A 226 -11.24 18.36 5.75
N ALA A 227 -10.31 19.05 6.42
CA ALA A 227 -9.58 20.17 5.84
C ALA A 227 -8.73 19.73 4.63
N PHE A 228 -8.06 18.58 4.73
CA PHE A 228 -7.34 17.96 3.61
C PHE A 228 -8.28 17.64 2.43
N ARG A 229 -9.41 16.97 2.70
CA ARG A 229 -10.40 16.59 1.69
C ARG A 229 -10.98 17.80 0.95
N LYS A 230 -11.24 18.93 1.66
CA LYS A 230 -11.67 20.19 1.03
C LYS A 230 -10.70 20.70 -0.04
N VAL A 231 -9.40 20.49 0.16
CA VAL A 231 -8.35 20.95 -0.76
C VAL A 231 -8.20 20.01 -1.96
N PHE A 232 -8.25 18.69 -1.74
CA PHE A 232 -7.83 17.71 -2.74
C PHE A 232 -8.97 16.97 -3.45
N ASP A 233 -10.20 16.92 -2.91
CA ASP A 233 -11.30 16.13 -3.50
C ASP A 233 -11.76 16.65 -4.86
N SER A 234 -11.70 17.97 -5.06
CA SER A 234 -12.08 18.60 -6.33
C SER A 234 -11.03 18.41 -7.44
N ARG A 235 -9.86 17.84 -7.12
CA ARG A 235 -8.72 17.74 -8.03
C ARG A 235 -8.65 16.37 -8.68
N HIS A 236 -8.14 16.32 -9.90
CA HIS A 236 -7.78 15.06 -10.55
C HIS A 236 -6.40 14.57 -10.09
N ASN A 237 -5.48 15.50 -9.86
CA ASN A 237 -4.12 15.20 -9.39
C ASN A 237 -4.15 14.66 -7.96
N GLY A 238 -3.25 13.73 -7.66
CA GLY A 238 -3.17 13.03 -6.40
C GLY A 238 -4.07 11.80 -6.29
N TRP A 239 -5.20 11.80 -7.00
CA TRP A 239 -6.11 10.66 -7.04
C TRP A 239 -5.76 9.68 -8.16
N VAL A 240 -5.85 8.40 -7.84
CA VAL A 240 -5.47 7.27 -8.68
C VAL A 240 -6.61 6.27 -8.69
N ASP A 241 -7.03 5.85 -9.88
CA ASP A 241 -8.06 4.84 -10.05
C ASP A 241 -7.50 3.45 -9.77
N VAL A 242 -8.30 2.63 -9.11
CA VAL A 242 -8.00 1.22 -8.83
C VAL A 242 -8.78 0.38 -9.82
N LEU A 243 -8.05 -0.35 -10.67
CA LEU A 243 -8.61 -1.13 -11.77
C LEU A 243 -8.31 -2.61 -11.54
N PRO A 244 -9.25 -3.37 -10.96
CA PRO A 244 -9.10 -4.83 -10.82
C PRO A 244 -8.87 -5.48 -12.18
N TYR A 245 -7.82 -6.29 -12.28
CA TYR A 245 -7.55 -7.12 -13.45
C TYR A 245 -7.98 -8.56 -13.18
N ASN A 246 -7.57 -9.12 -12.03
CA ASN A 246 -7.99 -10.42 -11.54
C ASN A 246 -7.96 -10.43 -9.98
N ASN A 247 -8.20 -11.59 -9.35
CA ASN A 247 -8.26 -11.71 -7.88
C ASN A 247 -6.91 -11.48 -7.15
N ASN A 248 -5.80 -11.41 -7.88
CA ASN A 248 -4.44 -11.28 -7.37
C ASN A 248 -3.70 -10.05 -7.88
N LEU A 249 -4.29 -9.28 -8.81
CA LEU A 249 -3.63 -8.19 -9.51
C LEU A 249 -4.60 -7.02 -9.75
N VAL A 250 -4.17 -5.84 -9.32
CA VAL A 250 -4.82 -4.55 -9.60
C VAL A 250 -3.85 -3.63 -10.34
N VAL A 251 -4.38 -2.86 -11.28
CA VAL A 251 -3.68 -1.76 -11.93
C VAL A 251 -4.11 -0.47 -11.27
N LEU A 252 -3.15 0.32 -10.85
CA LEU A 252 -3.33 1.69 -10.38
C LEU A 252 -3.12 2.64 -11.56
N ARG A 253 -4.08 3.53 -11.84
CA ARG A 253 -4.01 4.47 -12.97
C ARG A 253 -4.16 5.92 -12.50
N ALA A 254 -3.17 6.75 -12.78
CA ALA A 254 -3.23 8.19 -12.54
C ALA A 254 -3.94 8.95 -13.69
N HIS A 255 -4.25 10.22 -13.45
CA HIS A 255 -4.96 11.10 -14.37
C HIS A 255 -4.26 11.32 -15.73
N ASP A 256 -2.93 11.20 -15.79
CA ASP A 256 -2.11 11.37 -17.00
C ASP A 256 -1.93 10.05 -17.79
N GLY A 257 -2.61 8.98 -17.39
CA GLY A 257 -2.46 7.64 -17.96
C GLY A 257 -1.24 6.88 -17.45
N CYS A 258 -0.44 7.47 -16.55
CA CYS A 258 0.60 6.71 -15.87
C CYS A 258 -0.01 5.63 -14.99
N TRP A 259 0.65 4.48 -14.91
CA TRP A 259 0.14 3.34 -14.18
C TRP A 259 1.21 2.61 -13.39
N ASN A 260 0.76 1.89 -12.36
CA ASN A 260 1.56 0.94 -11.61
C ASN A 260 0.69 -0.29 -11.27
N VAL A 261 1.28 -1.34 -10.71
CA VAL A 261 0.56 -2.56 -10.32
C VAL A 261 0.77 -2.88 -8.85
N LEU A 262 -0.28 -3.40 -8.22
CA LEU A 262 -0.21 -4.06 -6.93
C LEU A 262 -0.73 -5.48 -7.06
N TRP A 263 -0.22 -6.38 -6.21
CA TRP A 263 -0.64 -7.77 -6.17
C TRP A 263 -0.96 -8.22 -4.75
N ARG A 264 -1.71 -9.33 -4.66
CA ARG A 264 -2.08 -9.93 -3.37
C ARG A 264 -0.83 -10.29 -2.58
N ASN A 265 -0.81 -9.95 -1.29
CA ASN A 265 0.32 -10.16 -0.38
C ASN A 265 1.59 -9.39 -0.82
N TYR A 266 1.43 -8.18 -1.35
CA TYR A 266 2.54 -7.28 -1.66
C TYR A 266 3.44 -7.06 -0.43
N ARG A 267 4.75 -6.96 -0.67
CA ARG A 267 5.76 -6.63 0.34
C ARG A 267 6.67 -5.54 -0.22
N GLU A 268 6.98 -4.53 0.58
CA GLU A 268 7.82 -3.39 0.15
C GLU A 268 9.31 -3.65 0.35
N THR A 269 9.67 -4.53 1.29
CA THR A 269 11.05 -4.80 1.67
C THR A 269 11.41 -6.23 1.33
N GLU A 270 12.70 -6.48 1.13
CA GLU A 270 13.23 -7.84 1.06
C GLU A 270 12.88 -8.61 2.34
N PRO A 271 12.63 -9.94 2.27
CA PRO A 271 12.64 -10.76 3.48
C PRO A 271 13.95 -10.54 4.24
N PRO A 272 13.91 -10.51 5.59
CA PRO A 272 15.12 -10.52 6.39
C PRO A 272 16.05 -11.65 5.92
N ARG A 273 17.32 -11.31 5.66
CA ARG A 273 18.32 -12.30 5.23
C ARG A 273 18.36 -13.42 6.25
N ALA A 274 18.47 -14.64 5.75
CA ALA A 274 18.85 -15.73 6.62
C ALA A 274 20.20 -15.39 7.26
N MET A 275 20.39 -15.71 8.53
CA MET A 275 21.74 -15.74 9.09
C MET A 275 22.51 -16.84 8.37
N GLN A 276 23.21 -16.46 7.29
CA GLN A 276 24.26 -17.26 6.69
C GLN A 276 25.56 -16.82 7.37
N SER A 277 26.41 -17.80 7.69
CA SER A 277 27.69 -17.62 8.37
C SER A 277 28.72 -16.78 7.61
N GLU A 278 28.39 -16.23 6.44
CA GLU A 278 29.42 -15.76 5.52
C GLU A 278 29.47 -14.25 5.29
N ASP A 279 28.49 -13.43 5.72
CA ASP A 279 28.36 -12.11 5.08
C ASP A 279 28.18 -10.85 5.95
N ASP A 280 28.24 -10.86 7.29
CA ASP A 280 28.36 -9.55 8.00
C ASP A 280 28.79 -9.57 9.49
N SER A 281 29.37 -10.68 9.96
CA SER A 281 30.00 -10.69 11.28
C SER A 281 31.22 -11.60 11.26
N ASP A 282 32.36 -11.11 11.76
CA ASP A 282 33.54 -11.92 12.16
C ASP A 282 33.20 -12.93 13.29
N LEU A 283 31.92 -13.20 13.53
CA LEU A 283 31.39 -14.13 14.50
C LEU A 283 30.72 -15.26 13.74
N ASP A 284 31.15 -16.48 14.01
CA ASP A 284 30.48 -17.66 13.49
C ASP A 284 29.03 -17.70 14.00
N VAL A 285 28.13 -18.35 13.25
CA VAL A 285 26.72 -18.53 13.67
C VAL A 285 26.62 -19.26 15.01
N GLU A 286 27.67 -19.99 15.40
CA GLU A 286 27.82 -20.65 16.69
C GLU A 286 28.12 -19.66 17.83
N ASP A 287 28.77 -18.54 17.55
CA ASP A 287 29.15 -17.51 18.51
C ASP A 287 28.03 -16.49 18.79
N MET A 288 26.96 -16.51 17.99
CA MET A 288 25.84 -15.62 18.22
C MET A 288 24.93 -16.07 19.36
N PRO A 289 24.54 -15.15 20.27
CA PRO A 289 23.54 -15.42 21.31
C PRO A 289 22.25 -16.01 20.73
N SER A 290 21.72 -17.04 21.38
CA SER A 290 20.50 -17.74 20.97
C SER A 290 19.28 -16.83 20.81
N CYS A 291 19.21 -15.73 21.58
CA CYS A 291 18.16 -14.73 21.49
C CYS A 291 18.15 -13.99 20.14
N LEU A 292 19.31 -13.61 19.60
CA LEU A 292 19.41 -12.91 18.31
C LEU A 292 19.05 -13.83 17.14
N ARG A 293 19.51 -15.09 17.17
CA ARG A 293 19.11 -16.12 16.19
C ARG A 293 17.59 -16.34 16.20
N SER A 294 16.99 -16.39 17.39
CA SER A 294 15.54 -16.55 17.53
C SER A 294 14.76 -15.35 16.98
N GLN A 295 15.29 -14.13 17.12
CA GLN A 295 14.63 -12.91 16.65
C GLN A 295 14.63 -12.81 15.13
N VAL A 296 15.75 -13.11 14.46
CA VAL A 296 15.82 -13.08 12.99
C VAL A 296 14.96 -14.18 12.37
N ALA A 297 15.00 -15.40 12.93
CA ALA A 297 14.12 -16.47 12.52
C ALA A 297 12.64 -16.09 12.68
N HIS A 298 12.29 -15.45 13.80
CA HIS A 298 10.92 -14.97 14.05
C HIS A 298 10.49 -13.87 13.09
N GLN A 299 11.34 -12.87 12.82
CA GLN A 299 11.04 -11.81 11.85
C GLN A 299 10.83 -12.37 10.44
N ARG A 300 11.65 -13.34 10.04
CA ARG A 300 11.53 -14.01 8.75
C ARG A 300 10.24 -14.85 8.67
N ALA A 301 9.91 -15.59 9.73
CA ALA A 301 8.66 -16.33 9.83
C ALA A 301 7.43 -15.40 9.72
N ILE A 302 7.45 -14.25 10.39
CA ILE A 302 6.40 -13.23 10.27
C ILE A 302 6.32 -12.69 8.84
N TYR A 303 7.45 -12.42 8.21
CA TYR A 303 7.49 -11.87 6.85
C TYR A 303 6.87 -12.82 5.82
N LEU A 304 7.24 -14.11 5.90
CA LEU A 304 6.78 -15.17 5.00
C LEU A 304 5.35 -15.65 5.30
N ARG A 305 4.76 -15.19 6.41
CA ARG A 305 3.37 -15.47 6.73
C ARG A 305 2.46 -14.86 5.68
N GLN A 306 1.71 -15.72 4.99
CA GLN A 306 0.83 -15.32 3.89
C GLN A 306 -0.46 -14.70 4.43
N ASP A 307 -1.00 -15.23 5.53
CA ASP A 307 -2.31 -14.88 6.07
C ASP A 307 -2.17 -14.46 7.55
N LEU A 308 -1.97 -13.17 7.82
CA LEU A 308 -1.80 -12.64 9.18
C LEU A 308 -3.13 -12.28 9.86
N TRP A 309 -4.23 -12.17 9.11
CA TRP A 309 -5.48 -11.58 9.61
C TRP A 309 -6.58 -12.58 10.00
N ASP A 310 -6.61 -13.79 9.42
CA ASP A 310 -7.62 -14.81 9.76
C ASP A 310 -7.52 -15.30 11.22
N GLU A 311 -6.30 -15.39 11.77
CA GLU A 311 -6.09 -15.80 13.16
C GLU A 311 -6.52 -14.73 14.17
N ARG A 312 -6.45 -13.44 13.80
CA ARG A 312 -6.87 -12.36 14.69
C ARG A 312 -8.38 -12.20 14.70
N GLU A 313 -9.03 -12.44 13.56
CA GLU A 313 -10.49 -12.45 13.47
C GLU A 313 -11.11 -13.66 14.15
N SER A 314 -10.48 -14.85 14.09
CA SER A 314 -10.93 -16.03 14.84
C SER A 314 -10.74 -15.90 16.37
N MET A 315 -9.91 -14.98 16.84
CA MET A 315 -9.77 -14.62 18.26
C MET A 315 -10.68 -13.46 18.71
N THR A 316 -11.41 -12.81 17.79
CA THR A 316 -12.55 -11.98 18.17
C THR A 316 -13.73 -12.89 18.44
N PRO A 317 -14.29 -12.96 19.66
CA PRO A 317 -15.48 -13.75 19.88
C PRO A 317 -16.60 -13.14 19.03
N SER A 318 -17.14 -13.97 18.12
CA SER A 318 -18.41 -13.77 17.44
C SER A 318 -19.42 -13.06 18.37
N ARG A 319 -19.54 -11.75 18.18
CA ARG A 319 -20.71 -10.96 18.63
C ARG A 319 -21.49 -10.56 17.39
N ARG A 320 -22.05 -11.58 16.73
CA ARG A 320 -23.35 -11.44 16.09
C ARG A 320 -24.22 -12.57 16.60
N SER A 321 -24.69 -12.38 17.83
CA SER A 321 -25.90 -13.04 18.30
C SER A 321 -27.01 -12.72 17.30
N THR A 322 -27.50 -13.77 16.68
CA THR A 322 -28.76 -13.84 15.94
C THR A 322 -29.83 -13.15 16.76
N ILE A 323 -30.22 -11.91 16.39
CA ILE A 323 -31.48 -11.35 16.85
C ILE A 323 -32.55 -12.06 16.02
N GLY A 324 -32.99 -13.20 16.55
CA GLY A 324 -34.20 -13.87 16.11
C GLY A 324 -35.37 -12.94 16.40
N ALA A 325 -35.91 -12.33 15.35
CA ALA A 325 -37.25 -11.80 15.37
C ALA A 325 -38.22 -12.98 15.43
N GLY A 326 -38.91 -13.14 16.56
CA GLY A 326 -39.98 -14.13 16.66
C GLY A 326 -40.36 -14.47 18.11
N ALA A 327 -41.34 -13.74 18.65
CA ALA A 327 -42.45 -14.23 19.48
C ALA A 327 -42.92 -13.16 20.48
N PHE A 328 -43.98 -12.43 20.12
CA PHE A 328 -44.87 -11.82 21.11
C PHE A 328 -45.97 -12.84 21.45
N LEU A 329 -45.91 -13.35 22.68
CA LEU A 329 -46.98 -13.51 23.68
C LEU A 329 -48.41 -13.72 23.14
N ASN A 330 -49.06 -14.87 23.32
CA ASN A 330 -49.55 -15.55 24.54
C ASN A 330 -51.09 -15.56 24.52
N ALA A 331 -51.66 -16.76 24.50
CA ALA A 331 -53.04 -17.02 24.87
C ALA A 331 -53.05 -17.48 26.34
N ARG A 332 -53.72 -16.70 27.20
CA ARG A 332 -54.70 -17.15 28.20
C ARG A 332 -55.32 -15.96 28.89
#